data_AF-A0A0J9TA94-F1
#
_entry.id   AF-A0A0J9TA94-F1
#
_cell.length_a   1.000
_cell.length_b   1.000
_cell.length_c   1.000
_cell.angle_alpha   90.00
_cell.angle_beta   90.00
_cell.angle_gamma   90.00
#
_symmetry.space_group_name_H-M   'P 1'
#
loop_
_entity.id
_entity.type
_entity.pdbx_description
1 polymer ?
#
loop_
_entity_poly.entity_id
_entity_poly.type
_entity_poly.pdbx_seq_one_letter_code
_entity_poly.pdbx_strand_id
1 'polypeptide(L)'
;MGNKLCCINNDLQNSKSSIDIYKYDPREIYGDYDDWTLESWIDKYKNGNSIKVAFPDGNEIQCHFKIFLKERCFELSLDNKVRVIKFNDINCILHRNSCESLLESEQNLLKSPKVIGIRLISTLKAIAFAMDSPGEARMFYEFIEKYCLNG
;
A
#
# COMPACT_ATOMS: atom_id res chain seq x y z
N MET A 1 55.34 5.74 10.83
CA MET A 1 54.79 6.99 10.25
C MET A 1 53.44 6.64 9.65
N GLY A 2 52.27 7.08 10.08
CA GLY A 2 51.84 7.90 11.21
C GLY A 2 50.30 7.75 11.29
N ASN A 3 49.77 7.73 12.51
CA ASN A 3 48.33 7.85 12.80
C ASN A 3 47.75 9.14 12.20
N LYS A 4 46.48 9.10 11.77
CA LYS A 4 45.58 10.25 11.90
C LYS A 4 44.10 9.81 11.93
N LEU A 5 43.62 9.65 13.15
CA LEU A 5 42.27 10.02 13.56
C LEU A 5 42.16 11.55 13.59
N CYS A 6 40.91 12.02 13.72
CA CYS A 6 40.43 13.39 13.98
C CYS A 6 40.04 14.17 12.71
N CYS A 7 38.91 14.86 12.61
CA CYS A 7 37.71 15.01 13.42
C CYS A 7 36.68 15.73 12.53
N ILE A 8 35.40 15.39 12.72
CA ILE A 8 34.18 16.22 12.68
C ILE A 8 34.34 17.63 12.07
N ASN A 9 33.67 17.86 10.95
CA ASN A 9 33.01 19.14 10.69
C ASN A 9 31.51 18.87 10.57
N ASN A 10 30.76 19.39 11.55
CA ASN A 10 29.33 19.60 11.47
C ASN A 10 29.07 20.61 10.36
N ASP A 11 28.67 20.14 9.18
CA ASP A 11 27.85 20.96 8.31
C ASP A 11 26.41 20.50 8.44
N LEU A 12 25.71 21.29 9.25
CA LEU A 12 24.28 21.32 9.43
C LEU A 12 23.62 21.78 8.12
N GLN A 13 23.68 20.95 7.08
CA GLN A 13 22.85 21.11 5.90
C GLN A 13 21.69 20.15 5.99
N ASN A 14 20.57 20.74 6.40
CA ASN A 14 19.18 20.34 6.26
C ASN A 14 18.93 19.52 4.97
N SER A 15 19.29 18.23 4.98
CA SER A 15 18.77 17.28 4.00
C SER A 15 17.39 16.90 4.50
N LYS A 16 16.37 17.59 3.98
CA LYS A 16 15.09 16.93 3.76
C LYS A 16 15.44 15.64 3.04
N SER A 17 15.34 14.52 3.72
CA SER A 17 15.45 13.20 3.11
C SER A 17 14.32 13.12 2.11
N SER A 18 14.60 13.53 0.88
CA SER A 18 13.91 13.07 -0.30
C SER A 18 14.10 11.56 -0.27
N ILE A 19 13.17 10.88 0.39
CA ILE A 19 12.90 9.47 0.14
C ILE A 19 12.67 9.45 -1.36
N ASP A 20 13.65 8.96 -2.11
CA ASP A 20 13.51 8.69 -3.52
C ASP A 20 12.37 7.68 -3.63
N ILE A 21 11.17 8.21 -3.85
CA ILE A 21 10.02 7.43 -4.29
C ILE A 21 10.42 7.03 -5.71
N TYR A 22 11.16 5.93 -5.83
CA TYR A 22 11.32 5.26 -7.11
C TYR A 22 9.91 5.10 -7.67
N LYS A 23 9.61 5.85 -8.74
CA LYS A 23 8.37 5.69 -9.51
C LYS A 23 8.48 4.32 -10.17
N TYR A 24 8.09 3.29 -9.45
CA TYR A 24 8.00 1.94 -9.99
C TYR A 24 6.90 1.93 -11.05
N ASP A 25 7.20 1.43 -12.26
CA ASP A 25 6.17 1.18 -13.25
C ASP A 25 5.32 0.01 -12.73
N PRO A 26 4.02 0.20 -12.42
CA PRO A 26 3.16 -0.87 -11.95
C PRO A 26 3.09 -2.03 -12.96
N ARG A 27 3.32 -1.79 -14.25
CA ARG A 27 3.35 -2.83 -15.29
C ARG A 27 4.49 -3.82 -15.11
N GLU A 28 5.62 -3.39 -14.56
CA GLU A 28 6.76 -4.28 -14.28
C GLU A 28 6.49 -5.21 -13.09
N ILE A 29 5.60 -4.80 -12.17
CA ILE A 29 5.28 -5.54 -10.95
C ILE A 29 4.12 -6.51 -11.18
N TYR A 30 3.11 -6.05 -11.93
CA TYR A 30 1.84 -6.73 -12.06
C TYR A 30 1.62 -7.36 -13.44
N GLY A 31 2.41 -7.00 -14.46
CA GLY A 31 2.30 -7.46 -15.85
C GLY A 31 1.07 -6.94 -16.61
N ASP A 32 0.97 -7.27 -17.92
CA ASP A 32 -0.25 -7.08 -18.72
C ASP A 32 -1.24 -8.20 -18.42
N TYR A 33 -1.87 -8.14 -17.25
CA TYR A 33 -2.88 -9.09 -16.85
C TYR A 33 -4.24 -8.40 -16.70
N ASP A 34 -5.20 -8.93 -17.45
CA ASP A 34 -6.65 -8.65 -17.44
C ASP A 34 -7.08 -7.25 -17.91
N ASP A 35 -8.28 -7.18 -18.51
CA ASP A 35 -8.94 -5.95 -19.01
C ASP A 35 -9.47 -5.03 -17.87
N TRP A 36 -8.77 -5.01 -16.74
CA TRP A 36 -9.11 -4.16 -15.62
C TRP A 36 -8.83 -2.69 -15.96
N THR A 37 -9.84 -1.85 -15.78
CA THR A 37 -9.70 -0.39 -15.77
C THR A 37 -9.95 0.16 -14.37
N LEU A 38 -9.35 1.30 -14.04
CA LEU A 38 -9.55 1.95 -12.75
C LEU A 38 -11.03 2.25 -12.48
N GLU A 39 -11.78 2.62 -13.51
CA GLU A 39 -13.23 2.86 -13.45
C GLU A 39 -13.99 1.58 -13.11
N SER A 40 -13.69 0.46 -13.79
CA SER A 40 -14.33 -0.83 -13.51
C SER A 40 -14.02 -1.33 -12.10
N TRP A 41 -12.82 -1.07 -11.60
CA TRP A 41 -12.41 -1.41 -10.24
C TRP A 41 -13.15 -0.58 -9.20
N ILE A 42 -13.24 0.73 -9.39
CA ILE A 42 -14.04 1.62 -8.53
C ILE A 42 -15.51 1.18 -8.55
N ASP A 43 -16.04 0.85 -9.72
CA ASP A 43 -17.42 0.40 -9.88
C ASP A 43 -17.71 -0.93 -9.18
N LYS A 44 -16.73 -1.85 -9.13
CA LYS A 44 -16.82 -3.09 -8.34
C LYS A 44 -17.04 -2.78 -6.86
N TYR A 45 -16.37 -1.77 -6.31
CA TYR A 45 -16.32 -1.51 -4.87
C TYR A 45 -17.17 -0.31 -4.39
N LYS A 46 -17.72 0.54 -5.26
CA LYS A 46 -18.54 1.70 -4.87
C LYS A 46 -19.84 1.32 -4.13
N ASN A 47 -20.39 0.16 -4.46
CA ASN A 47 -21.59 -0.39 -3.81
C ASN A 47 -21.27 -1.43 -2.73
N GLY A 48 -20.00 -1.77 -2.56
CA GLY A 48 -19.57 -2.85 -1.67
C GLY A 48 -19.33 -4.16 -2.43
N ASN A 49 -18.20 -4.82 -2.15
CA ASN A 49 -17.88 -6.15 -2.65
C ASN A 49 -16.97 -6.90 -1.67
N SER A 50 -16.74 -8.17 -1.90
CA SER A 50 -15.76 -8.95 -1.13
C SER A 50 -14.34 -8.57 -1.53
N ILE A 51 -13.48 -8.42 -0.52
CA ILE A 51 -12.02 -8.30 -0.65
C ILE A 51 -11.38 -9.19 0.42
N LYS A 52 -10.13 -9.60 0.25
CA LYS A 52 -9.42 -10.33 1.29
C LYS A 52 -8.37 -9.47 1.97
N VAL A 53 -8.30 -9.58 3.29
CA VAL A 53 -7.22 -9.01 4.11
C VAL A 53 -6.26 -10.13 4.49
N ALA A 54 -4.99 -9.98 4.15
CA ALA A 54 -3.94 -10.95 4.43
C ALA A 54 -3.23 -10.63 5.76
N PHE A 55 -2.92 -11.67 6.54
CA PHE A 55 -2.25 -11.59 7.83
C PHE A 55 -0.86 -12.24 7.79
N PRO A 56 0.11 -11.79 8.62
CA PRO A 56 1.49 -12.29 8.58
C PRO A 56 1.66 -13.80 8.76
N ASP A 57 0.67 -14.46 9.35
CA ASP A 57 0.60 -15.91 9.53
C ASP A 57 0.21 -16.67 8.25
N GLY A 58 -0.07 -15.96 7.16
CA GLY A 58 -0.51 -16.50 5.88
C GLY A 58 -2.02 -16.68 5.76
N ASN A 59 -2.79 -16.35 6.81
CA ASN A 59 -4.25 -16.42 6.76
C ASN A 59 -4.83 -15.23 5.97
N GLU A 60 -5.93 -15.50 5.26
CA GLU A 60 -6.73 -14.50 4.57
C GLU A 60 -8.13 -14.46 5.19
N ILE A 61 -8.63 -13.26 5.45
CA ILE A 61 -10.02 -13.05 5.89
C ILE A 61 -10.76 -12.29 4.81
N GLN A 62 -11.89 -12.83 4.36
CA GLN A 62 -12.78 -12.16 3.44
C GLN A 62 -13.61 -11.11 4.19
N CYS A 63 -13.49 -9.86 3.77
CA CYS A 63 -14.20 -8.71 4.30
C CYS A 63 -15.09 -8.12 3.21
N HIS A 64 -16.16 -7.45 3.63
CA HIS A 64 -16.90 -6.55 2.75
C HIS A 64 -16.18 -5.20 2.67
N PHE A 65 -15.84 -4.75 1.48
CA PHE A 65 -15.12 -3.52 1.21
C PHE A 65 -15.94 -2.59 0.34
N LYS A 66 -16.08 -1.34 0.80
CA LYS A 66 -16.85 -0.32 0.10
C LYS A 66 -16.09 0.99 0.01
N ILE A 67 -16.12 1.62 -1.15
CA ILE A 67 -15.47 2.91 -1.41
C ILE A 67 -16.50 4.03 -1.33
N PHE A 68 -16.14 5.08 -0.61
CA PHE A 68 -16.89 6.33 -0.51
C PHE A 68 -16.02 7.47 -1.04
N LEU A 69 -16.09 7.72 -2.35
CA LEU A 69 -15.24 8.71 -3.03
C LEU A 69 -15.50 10.14 -2.53
N LYS A 70 -16.77 10.50 -2.29
CA LYS A 70 -17.15 11.84 -1.84
C LYS A 70 -16.66 12.11 -0.41
N GLU A 71 -16.77 11.10 0.45
CA GLU A 71 -16.36 11.12 1.84
C GLU A 71 -14.85 10.87 2.02
N ARG A 72 -14.17 10.49 0.93
CA ARG A 72 -12.74 10.16 0.87
C ARG A 72 -12.34 9.11 1.90
N CYS A 73 -13.08 8.01 1.95
CA CYS A 73 -12.77 6.86 2.80
C CYS A 73 -13.17 5.53 2.15
N PHE A 74 -12.61 4.43 2.68
CA PHE A 74 -13.12 3.08 2.46
C PHE A 74 -13.61 2.52 3.79
N GLU A 75 -14.60 1.64 3.69
CA GLU A 75 -15.13 0.85 4.79
C GLU A 75 -14.73 -0.62 4.60
N LEU A 76 -14.17 -1.21 5.65
CA LEU A 76 -13.92 -2.64 5.78
C LEU A 76 -14.84 -3.21 6.86
N SER A 77 -15.71 -4.12 6.46
CA SER A 77 -16.72 -4.71 7.33
C SER A 77 -16.52 -6.23 7.40
N LEU A 78 -16.47 -6.75 8.62
CA LEU A 78 -16.35 -8.18 8.92
C LEU A 78 -17.30 -8.50 10.08
N ASP A 79 -18.29 -9.35 9.83
CA ASP A 79 -19.39 -9.63 10.76
C ASP A 79 -20.04 -8.32 11.26
N ASN A 80 -20.02 -8.09 12.57
CA ASN A 80 -20.56 -6.88 13.22
C ASN A 80 -19.49 -5.79 13.44
N LYS A 81 -18.28 -5.97 12.89
CA LYS A 81 -17.18 -5.00 13.03
C LYS A 81 -17.01 -4.22 11.75
N VAL A 82 -16.99 -2.89 11.88
CA VAL A 82 -16.78 -1.96 10.78
C VAL A 82 -15.55 -1.12 11.08
N ARG A 83 -14.63 -1.03 10.13
CA ARG A 83 -13.45 -0.17 10.18
C ARG A 83 -13.47 0.79 9.01
N VAL A 84 -13.49 2.08 9.32
CA VAL A 84 -13.37 3.15 8.32
C VAL A 84 -11.90 3.57 8.22
N ILE A 85 -11.37 3.61 7.01
CA ILE A 85 -10.02 4.08 6.69
C ILE A 85 -10.17 5.30 5.78
N LYS A 86 -9.67 6.45 6.24
CA LYS A 86 -9.70 7.69 5.46
C LYS A 86 -8.54 7.70 4.46
N PHE A 87 -8.76 8.30 3.30
CA PHE A 87 -7.73 8.39 2.26
C PHE A 87 -6.50 9.13 2.75
N ASN A 88 -6.71 10.20 3.52
CA ASN A 88 -5.63 11.01 4.11
C ASN A 88 -4.90 10.34 5.28
N ASP A 89 -5.36 9.17 5.74
CA ASP A 89 -4.67 8.38 6.75
C ASP A 89 -3.67 7.40 6.11
N ILE A 90 -3.62 7.31 4.77
CA ILE A 90 -2.67 6.44 4.09
C ILE A 90 -1.35 7.18 3.89
N ASN A 91 -0.29 6.62 4.45
CA ASN A 91 1.07 7.14 4.34
C ASN A 91 1.76 6.70 3.04
N CYS A 92 1.73 5.39 2.76
CA CYS A 92 2.40 4.82 1.60
C CYS A 92 1.79 3.48 1.20
N ILE A 93 2.07 3.09 -0.05
CA ILE A 93 1.78 1.77 -0.59
C ILE A 93 2.97 0.85 -0.33
N LEU A 94 2.68 -0.41 -0.02
CA LEU A 94 3.65 -1.47 0.24
C LEU A 94 3.46 -2.57 -0.82
N HIS A 95 4.50 -2.89 -1.57
CA HIS A 95 4.49 -4.00 -2.55
C HIS A 95 5.82 -4.77 -2.51
N ARG A 96 5.90 -5.86 -3.26
CA ARG A 96 7.06 -6.78 -3.30
C ARG A 96 8.41 -6.07 -3.51
N ASN A 97 8.44 -4.96 -4.24
CA ASN A 97 9.67 -4.24 -4.55
C ASN A 97 9.97 -3.11 -3.55
N SER A 98 9.08 -2.83 -2.60
CA SER A 98 9.30 -1.85 -1.51
C SER A 98 10.13 -2.43 -0.35
N CYS A 99 10.82 -3.56 -0.54
CA CYS A 99 11.45 -4.40 0.48
C CYS A 99 12.30 -3.68 1.52
N GLU A 100 13.00 -2.61 1.14
CA GLU A 100 13.87 -1.86 2.05
C GLU A 100 13.10 -1.11 3.16
N SER A 101 11.79 -0.89 2.98
CA SER A 101 10.90 -0.21 3.93
C SER A 101 9.95 -1.15 4.70
N LEU A 102 10.11 -2.46 4.50
CA LEU A 102 9.24 -3.50 5.06
C LEU A 102 9.88 -4.17 6.28
N LEU A 103 9.09 -4.28 7.35
CA LEU A 103 9.38 -5.17 8.47
C LEU A 103 9.40 -6.62 7.98
N GLU A 104 10.15 -7.49 8.65
CA GLU A 104 10.31 -8.90 8.28
C GLU A 104 8.96 -9.64 8.17
N SER A 105 7.99 -9.30 9.03
CA SER A 105 6.62 -9.82 8.97
C SER A 105 5.82 -9.36 7.74
N GLU A 106 6.15 -8.19 7.19
CA GLU A 106 5.51 -7.62 5.99
C GLU A 106 6.14 -8.17 4.70
N GLN A 107 7.44 -8.49 4.73
CA GLN A 107 8.14 -9.11 3.60
C GLN A 107 7.57 -10.49 3.27
N ASN A 108 7.10 -11.25 4.26
CA ASN A 108 6.45 -12.54 4.03
C ASN A 108 5.05 -12.41 3.40
N LEU A 109 4.35 -11.32 3.67
CA LEU A 109 3.01 -11.04 3.14
C LEU A 109 3.04 -10.60 1.68
N LEU A 110 4.02 -9.79 1.29
CA LEU A 110 4.06 -9.09 0.00
C LEU A 110 4.82 -9.88 -1.09
N LYS A 111 4.96 -11.20 -0.93
CA LYS A 111 5.62 -12.06 -1.92
C LYS A 111 4.79 -12.27 -3.19
N SER A 112 3.47 -12.26 -3.05
CA SER A 112 2.54 -12.46 -4.17
C SER A 112 2.26 -11.14 -4.89
N PRO A 113 2.29 -11.10 -6.24
CA PRO A 113 1.89 -9.91 -7.01
C PRO A 113 0.40 -9.60 -6.90
N LYS A 114 -0.40 -10.45 -6.25
CA LYS A 114 -1.81 -10.17 -5.96
C LYS A 114 -2.00 -9.42 -4.64
N VAL A 115 -0.95 -9.31 -3.83
CA VAL A 115 -1.01 -8.72 -2.48
C VAL A 115 -0.38 -7.35 -2.50
N ILE A 116 -1.11 -6.39 -1.96
CA ILE A 116 -0.71 -4.99 -1.88
C ILE A 116 -1.09 -4.46 -0.51
N GLY A 117 -0.12 -3.81 0.14
CA GLY A 117 -0.29 -3.23 1.46
C GLY A 117 -0.46 -1.72 1.41
N ILE A 118 -1.13 -1.18 2.44
CA ILE A 118 -1.11 0.24 2.74
C ILE A 118 -0.64 0.42 4.18
N ARG A 119 0.18 1.45 4.42
CA ARG A 119 0.58 1.84 5.78
C ARG A 119 -0.24 3.03 6.22
N LEU A 120 -0.82 2.96 7.42
CA LEU A 120 -1.62 4.04 7.98
C LEU A 120 -0.77 4.99 8.85
N ILE A 121 -1.01 6.29 8.74
CA ILE A 121 -0.34 7.34 9.52
C ILE A 121 -0.75 7.21 11.00
N SER A 122 -2.05 7.09 11.27
CA SER A 122 -2.62 7.09 12.62
C SER A 122 -2.12 5.97 13.52
N THR A 123 -1.83 4.80 12.94
CA THR A 123 -1.45 3.60 13.70
C THR A 123 -0.04 3.12 13.43
N LEU A 124 0.61 3.65 12.38
CA LEU A 124 1.87 3.14 11.83
C LEU A 124 1.82 1.66 11.41
N LYS A 125 0.62 1.06 11.36
CA LYS A 125 0.41 -0.34 10.98
C LYS A 125 0.12 -0.46 9.50
N ALA A 126 0.54 -1.58 8.93
CA ALA A 126 0.18 -1.99 7.58
C ALA A 126 -1.11 -2.81 7.57
N ILE A 127 -1.86 -2.70 6.48
CA ILE A 127 -2.97 -3.59 6.14
C ILE A 127 -2.64 -4.14 4.75
N ALA A 128 -2.55 -5.46 4.62
CA ALA A 128 -2.34 -6.14 3.35
C ALA A 128 -3.66 -6.61 2.77
N PHE A 129 -3.90 -6.28 1.51
CA PHE A 129 -5.07 -6.71 0.74
C PHE A 129 -4.62 -7.73 -0.29
N ALA A 130 -5.31 -8.87 -0.33
CA ALA A 130 -5.10 -9.90 -1.33
C ALA A 130 -6.22 -9.82 -2.37
N MET A 131 -5.86 -9.50 -3.60
CA MET A 131 -6.79 -9.37 -4.74
C MET A 131 -6.94 -10.69 -5.48
N ASP A 132 -7.95 -10.78 -6.34
CA ASP A 132 -8.22 -12.00 -7.12
C ASP A 132 -7.13 -12.23 -8.19
N SER A 133 -6.61 -11.14 -8.77
CA SER A 133 -5.55 -11.16 -9.77
C SER A 133 -4.52 -10.02 -9.61
N PRO A 134 -3.32 -10.15 -10.22
CA PRO A 134 -2.34 -9.06 -10.24
C PRO A 134 -2.87 -7.81 -10.95
N GLY A 135 -3.69 -7.98 -11.99
CA GLY A 135 -4.35 -6.86 -12.68
C GLY A 135 -5.27 -6.06 -11.76
N GLU A 136 -6.02 -6.75 -10.89
CA GLU A 136 -6.83 -6.08 -9.86
C GLU A 136 -5.96 -5.38 -8.81
N ALA A 137 -4.85 -5.99 -8.38
CA ALA A 137 -3.89 -5.37 -7.46
C ALA A 137 -3.26 -4.10 -8.04
N ARG A 138 -2.96 -4.09 -9.34
CA ARG A 138 -2.52 -2.90 -10.08
C ARG A 138 -3.56 -1.78 -10.04
N MET A 139 -4.84 -2.09 -10.25
CA MET A 139 -5.89 -1.06 -10.18
C MET A 139 -6.04 -0.48 -8.77
N PHE A 140 -5.87 -1.30 -7.73
CA PHE A 140 -5.86 -0.79 -6.37
C PHE A 140 -4.64 0.10 -6.10
N TYR A 141 -3.46 -0.25 -6.62
CA TYR A 141 -2.28 0.62 -6.59
C TYR A 141 -2.59 1.99 -7.22
N GLU A 142 -3.07 2.00 -8.46
CA GLU A 142 -3.39 3.23 -9.20
C GLU A 142 -4.46 4.07 -8.47
N PHE A 143 -5.43 3.39 -7.86
CA PHE A 143 -6.44 4.04 -7.04
C PHE A 143 -5.85 4.74 -5.82
N ILE A 144 -5.01 4.06 -5.03
CA ILE A 144 -4.36 4.68 -3.86
C ILE A 144 -3.45 5.84 -4.29
N GLU A 145 -2.65 5.64 -5.34
CA GLU A 145 -1.76 6.69 -5.85
C GLU A 145 -2.55 7.93 -6.28
N LYS A 146 -3.61 7.77 -7.06
CA LYS A 146 -4.41 8.87 -7.60
C LYS A 146 -5.27 9.58 -6.56
N TYR A 147 -5.94 8.83 -5.68
CA TYR A 147 -6.97 9.39 -4.78
C TYR A 147 -6.52 9.59 -3.34
N CYS A 148 -5.46 8.91 -2.89
CA CYS A 148 -5.02 8.95 -1.49
C CYS A 148 -3.70 9.69 -1.31
N LEU A 149 -2.73 9.49 -2.22
CA LEU A 149 -1.39 10.06 -2.08
C LEU A 149 -1.17 11.35 -2.88
N ASN A 150 -1.70 11.43 -4.10
CA ASN A 150 -1.48 12.57 -5.00
C ASN A 150 -2.69 13.52 -5.14
N GLY A 151 -3.72 13.35 -4.31
CA GLY A 151 -5.00 14.06 -4.46
C GLY A 151 -5.51 14.73 -3.20
#